data_AF-N8V7L5-F1
#
_entry.id   AF-N8V7L5-F1
#
_cell.length_a   1.000
_cell.length_b   1.000
_cell.length_c   1.000
_cell.angle_alpha   90.00
_cell.angle_beta   90.00
_cell.angle_gamma   90.00
#
_symmetry.space_group_name_H-M   'P 1'
#
loop_
_entity.id
_entity.type
_entity.pdbx_description
1 polymer ?
#
loop_
_entity_poly.entity_id
_entity_poly.type
_entity_poly.pdbx_seq_one_letter_code
_entity_poly.pdbx_strand_id
1 'polypeptide(L)'
;MKKVFTCFALSILSITCFAKGGGSSHYSSSRMTGSGYTNPSHTRVSGYTKKNGTYVASYEKSHNNSTQLDNFDTKGNVNPYTGKDGTKYASK
;
A
#
# COMPACT_ATOMS: atom_id res chain seq x y z
N MET A 1 32.81 -41.67 -6.01
CA MET A 1 31.43 -41.55 -6.54
C MET A 1 30.43 -42.00 -5.50
N LYS A 2 29.72 -41.09 -4.81
CA LYS A 2 28.36 -41.28 -4.25
C LYS A 2 27.74 -39.89 -4.08
N LYS A 3 26.72 -39.59 -4.88
CA LYS A 3 25.88 -38.38 -4.76
C LYS A 3 24.82 -38.69 -3.70
N VAL A 4 24.64 -37.81 -2.72
CA VAL A 4 23.49 -37.85 -1.81
C VAL A 4 22.77 -36.52 -1.96
N PHE A 5 21.66 -36.54 -2.69
CA PHE A 5 20.69 -35.46 -2.74
C PHE A 5 19.78 -35.61 -1.53
N THR A 6 19.80 -34.66 -0.62
CA THR A 6 18.88 -34.61 0.51
C THR A 6 17.83 -33.53 0.24
N CYS A 7 16.62 -33.98 -0.11
CA CYS A 7 15.38 -33.20 -0.02
C CYS A 7 14.78 -33.45 1.37
N PHE A 8 14.55 -32.41 2.17
CA PHE A 8 13.67 -32.34 3.37
C PHE A 8 13.92 -30.94 3.98
N ALA A 9 12.98 -30.10 4.38
CA ALA A 9 11.53 -30.11 4.42
C ALA A 9 11.07 -28.64 4.53
N LEU A 10 9.84 -28.37 4.11
CA LEU A 10 9.17 -27.08 4.30
C LEU A 10 9.12 -26.72 5.80
N SER A 11 9.78 -25.63 6.20
CA SER A 11 9.46 -24.91 7.44
C SER A 11 8.68 -23.66 7.08
N ILE A 12 7.36 -23.80 7.22
CA ILE A 12 6.34 -22.77 7.06
C ILE A 12 6.52 -21.79 8.23
N LEU A 13 7.16 -20.64 8.00
CA LEU A 13 7.09 -19.52 8.94
C LEU A 13 5.88 -18.67 8.56
N SER A 14 4.80 -18.94 9.27
CA SER A 14 3.54 -18.20 9.38
C SER A 14 3.63 -16.73 8.98
N ILE A 15 3.24 -16.42 7.74
CA ILE A 15 2.81 -15.07 7.39
C ILE A 15 1.42 -14.94 8.02
N THR A 16 1.30 -14.13 9.07
CA THR A 16 0.00 -13.67 9.56
C THR A 16 -0.72 -12.98 8.41
N CYS A 17 -1.59 -13.71 7.72
CA CYS A 17 -2.52 -13.13 6.78
C CYS A 17 -3.58 -12.39 7.60
N PHE A 18 -3.41 -11.07 7.76
CA PHE A 18 -4.50 -10.23 8.22
C PHE A 18 -5.50 -10.12 7.07
N ALA A 19 -6.40 -11.08 6.98
CA ALA A 19 -7.56 -11.03 6.10
C ALA A 19 -8.50 -9.95 6.67
N LYS A 20 -8.44 -8.73 6.13
CA LYS A 20 -9.48 -7.73 6.37
C LYS A 20 -10.69 -8.16 5.55
N GLY A 21 -11.58 -8.92 6.22
CA GLY A 21 -12.84 -9.43 5.69
C GLY A 21 -13.66 -8.34 5.00
N GLY A 22 -14.31 -8.75 3.92
CA GLY A 22 -14.98 -7.86 2.99
C GLY A 22 -16.23 -7.18 3.52
N GLY A 23 -16.57 -6.10 2.81
CA GLY A 23 -17.94 -5.75 2.45
C GLY A 23 -18.76 -5.08 3.53
N SER A 24 -18.93 -3.77 3.41
CA SER A 24 -20.23 -3.11 3.54
C SER A 24 -20.14 -1.72 2.90
N SER A 25 -20.66 -1.63 1.67
CA SER A 25 -20.93 -0.36 1.00
C SER A 25 -22.12 0.29 1.70
N HIS A 26 -21.83 1.14 2.69
CA HIS A 26 -22.78 2.11 3.19
C HIS A 26 -22.27 3.48 2.78
N TYR A 27 -22.92 4.09 1.79
CA TYR A 27 -22.88 5.54 1.56
C TYR A 27 -23.66 6.20 2.71
N SER A 28 -23.07 6.15 3.90
CA SER A 28 -23.55 6.85 5.07
C SER A 28 -22.65 8.06 5.23
N SER A 29 -23.26 9.23 5.04
CA SER A 29 -22.68 10.54 5.29
C SER A 29 -22.31 10.66 6.78
N SER A 30 -21.15 10.13 7.14
CA SER A 30 -20.55 10.29 8.46
C SER A 30 -19.15 10.86 8.26
N ARG A 31 -19.11 12.20 8.29
CA ARG A 31 -17.94 13.08 8.35
C ARG A 31 -16.61 12.34 8.33
N MET A 32 -15.98 12.30 7.16
CA MET A 32 -14.58 11.91 7.03
C MET A 32 -13.73 12.94 7.79
N THR A 33 -13.46 12.68 9.07
CA THR A 33 -12.41 13.37 9.82
C THR A 33 -11.07 12.82 9.35
N GLY A 34 -10.72 13.16 8.12
CA GLY A 34 -9.42 13.03 7.48
C GLY A 34 -9.31 14.24 6.57
N SER A 35 -9.21 15.42 7.19
CA SER A 35 -9.24 16.72 6.52
C SER A 35 -7.91 16.96 5.82
N GLY A 36 -7.70 16.26 4.69
CA GLY A 36 -6.59 16.47 3.78
C GLY A 36 -7.14 16.52 2.36
N TYR A 37 -6.83 17.59 1.62
CA TYR A 37 -7.21 17.74 0.21
C TYR A 37 -6.39 16.77 -0.63
N THR A 38 -6.68 15.48 -0.58
CA THR A 38 -5.98 14.50 -1.41
C THR A 38 -6.49 14.56 -2.85
N ASN A 39 -5.59 14.42 -3.82
CA ASN A 39 -5.95 14.42 -5.24
C ASN A 39 -6.96 13.29 -5.53
N PRO A 40 -8.16 13.58 -6.07
CA PRO A 40 -9.11 12.53 -6.45
C PRO A 40 -8.58 11.68 -7.61
N SER A 41 -7.70 12.25 -8.45
CA SER A 41 -7.02 11.53 -9.50
C SER A 41 -5.88 10.69 -8.92
N HIS A 42 -5.89 9.40 -9.24
CA HIS A 42 -4.92 8.42 -8.77
C HIS A 42 -4.53 7.48 -9.92
N THR A 43 -3.43 6.77 -9.73
CA THR A 43 -2.91 5.83 -10.72
C THR A 43 -2.51 4.54 -10.02
N ARG A 44 -2.97 3.42 -10.60
CA ARG A 44 -2.64 2.08 -10.10
C ARG A 44 -1.27 1.67 -10.60
N VAL A 45 -0.41 1.26 -9.67
CA VAL A 45 0.91 0.69 -9.96
C VAL A 45 0.81 -0.82 -9.87
N SER A 46 1.17 -1.51 -10.95
CA SER A 46 1.26 -2.97 -10.98
C SER A 46 2.34 -3.46 -10.03
N GLY A 47 2.11 -4.62 -9.41
CA GLY A 47 3.11 -5.26 -8.57
C GLY A 47 4.34 -5.67 -9.37
N TYR A 48 5.52 -5.66 -8.74
CA TYR A 48 6.79 -5.99 -9.39
C TYR A 48 7.79 -6.59 -8.41
N THR A 49 8.78 -7.30 -8.95
CA THR A 49 9.87 -7.88 -8.16
C THR A 49 11.11 -7.00 -8.27
N LYS A 50 11.67 -6.60 -7.12
CA LYS A 50 12.92 -5.84 -7.05
C LYS A 50 14.12 -6.73 -7.42
N LYS A 51 15.24 -6.12 -7.83
CA LYS A 51 16.49 -6.84 -8.18
C LYS A 51 17.04 -7.72 -7.04
N ASN A 52 16.72 -7.39 -5.80
CA ASN A 52 17.11 -8.16 -4.60
C ASN A 52 16.12 -9.30 -4.26
N GLY A 53 15.18 -9.62 -5.15
CA GLY A 53 14.20 -10.69 -4.97
C GLY A 53 12.95 -10.31 -4.15
N THR A 54 12.87 -9.09 -3.60
CA THR A 54 11.68 -8.67 -2.82
C THR A 54 10.51 -8.36 -3.74
N TYR A 55 9.36 -9.02 -3.53
CA TYR A 55 8.11 -8.72 -4.22
C TYR A 55 7.42 -7.48 -3.64
N VAL A 56 6.90 -6.61 -4.51
CA VAL A 56 6.09 -5.45 -4.17
C VAL A 56 4.69 -5.67 -4.75
N ALA A 57 3.67 -5.71 -3.87
CA ALA A 57 2.28 -5.80 -4.30
C ALA A 57 1.84 -4.54 -5.07
N SER A 58 0.80 -4.68 -5.89
CA SER A 58 0.19 -3.52 -6.55
C SER A 58 -0.38 -2.54 -5.53
N TYR A 59 -0.32 -1.23 -5.82
CA TYR A 59 -0.83 -0.19 -4.93
C TYR A 59 -1.34 1.02 -5.73
N GLU A 60 -2.16 1.84 -5.08
CA GLU A 60 -2.64 3.11 -5.63
C GLU A 60 -1.75 4.26 -5.17
N LYS A 61 -1.39 5.14 -6.09
CA LYS A 61 -0.67 6.40 -5.80
C LYS A 61 -1.45 7.60 -6.30
N SER A 62 -1.25 8.74 -5.66
CA SER A 62 -1.76 10.03 -6.15
C SER A 62 -1.21 10.32 -7.54
N HIS A 63 -2.04 10.92 -8.40
CA HIS A 63 -1.61 11.31 -9.73
C HIS A 63 -0.57 12.41 -9.65
N ASN A 64 0.41 12.35 -10.54
CA ASN A 64 1.48 13.35 -10.62
C ASN A 64 0.90 14.70 -11.08
N ASN A 65 1.13 15.77 -10.32
CA ASN A 65 0.81 17.14 -10.70
C ASN A 65 1.92 18.11 -10.21
N SER A 66 1.69 19.42 -10.31
CA SER A 66 2.68 20.45 -9.93
C SER A 66 2.74 20.75 -8.41
N THR A 67 2.03 20.01 -7.58
CA THR A 67 2.02 20.19 -6.12
C THR A 67 2.27 18.86 -5.42
N GLN A 68 2.72 18.95 -4.17
CA GLN A 68 2.86 17.78 -3.30
C GLN A 68 1.86 17.82 -2.15
N LEU A 69 1.13 18.92 -1.97
CA LEU A 69 0.25 19.15 -0.83
C LEU A 69 -0.93 18.17 -0.79
N ASP A 70 -1.30 17.60 -1.93
CA ASP A 70 -2.44 16.73 -2.15
C ASP A 70 -2.06 15.24 -2.34
N ASN A 71 -0.77 14.90 -2.17
CA ASN A 71 -0.34 13.51 -2.22
C ASN A 71 -0.78 12.75 -0.97
N PHE A 72 -1.14 11.48 -1.12
CA PHE A 72 -1.62 10.61 -0.03
C PHE A 72 -0.60 10.44 1.10
N ASP A 73 0.68 10.49 0.77
CA ASP A 73 1.79 10.35 1.71
C ASP A 73 2.25 11.68 2.30
N THR A 74 1.64 12.80 1.93
CA THR A 74 1.95 14.12 2.49
C THR A 74 1.39 14.27 3.90
N LYS A 75 2.18 14.90 4.77
CA LYS A 75 1.85 15.10 6.18
C LYS A 75 0.52 15.82 6.34
N GLY A 76 -0.39 15.19 7.08
CA GLY A 76 -1.75 15.68 7.32
C GLY A 76 -2.81 15.08 6.39
N ASN A 77 -2.39 14.43 5.29
CA ASN A 77 -3.30 13.67 4.44
C ASN A 77 -3.39 12.22 4.90
N VAL A 78 -4.48 11.55 4.52
CA VAL A 78 -4.70 10.12 4.78
C VAL A 78 -4.89 9.42 3.45
N ASN A 79 -4.19 8.32 3.23
CA ASN A 79 -4.37 7.51 2.03
C ASN A 79 -5.75 6.79 2.08
N PRO A 80 -6.69 7.09 1.17
CA PRO A 80 -8.04 6.51 1.23
C PRO A 80 -8.08 5.00 1.00
N TYR A 81 -7.06 4.43 0.34
CA TYR A 81 -6.99 3.00 0.02
C TYR A 81 -6.43 2.15 1.16
N THR A 82 -5.59 2.75 2.01
CA THR A 82 -4.91 2.00 3.08
C THR A 82 -5.26 2.51 4.48
N GLY A 83 -5.88 3.69 4.59
CA GLY A 83 -6.17 4.37 5.86
C GLY A 83 -4.93 4.86 6.60
N LYS A 84 -3.77 4.87 5.94
CA LYS A 84 -2.49 5.28 6.54
C LYS A 84 -2.30 6.78 6.43
N ASP A 85 -1.81 7.38 7.52
CA ASP A 85 -1.44 8.79 7.54
C ASP A 85 -0.19 9.05 6.70
N GLY A 86 -0.23 10.15 5.95
CA GLY A 86 0.91 10.72 5.28
C GLY A 86 1.87 11.35 6.27
N THR A 87 3.17 11.23 6.00
CA THR A 87 4.25 11.68 6.89
C THR A 87 5.30 12.50 6.17
N LYS A 88 5.22 12.61 4.84
CA LYS A 88 6.19 13.34 4.02
C LYS A 88 5.89 14.83 4.02
N TYR A 89 6.93 15.64 4.14
CA TYR A 89 6.79 17.09 3.99
C TYR A 89 6.77 17.43 2.50
N ALA A 90 5.76 18.18 2.06
CA ALA A 90 5.76 18.79 0.75
C ALA A 90 6.92 19.81 0.68
N SER A 91 7.77 19.69 -0.33
CA SER A 91 8.80 20.70 -0.57
C SER A 91 8.16 21.95 -1.23
N LYS A 92 8.67 23.12 -0.85
CA LYS A 92 8.35 24.40 -1.50
C LYS A 92 9.06 24.54 -2.84
#